data_AF-S4MTY6-F1
#
_entry.id   AF-S4MTY6-F1
#
_cell.length_a   1.000
_cell.length_b   1.000
_cell.length_c   1.000
_cell.angle_alpha   90.00
_cell.angle_beta   90.00
_cell.angle_gamma   90.00
#
_symmetry.space_group_name_H-M   'P 1'
#
loop_
_entity.id
_entity.type
_entity.pdbx_description
1 polymer ?
#
loop_
_entity_poly.entity_id
_entity_poly.type
_entity_poly.pdbx_seq_one_letter_code
_entity_poly.pdbx_strand_id
1 'polypeptide(L)' 'MEGMTSDRTRKAITSLRSTLALYQRRRVPGASELARPARQALA' A
#
# COMPACT_ATOMS: atom_id res chain seq x y z
N MET A 1 0.94 19.42 -6.02
CA MET A 1 -0.42 18.97 -6.38
C MET A 1 -0.90 18.06 -5.26
N GLU A 2 -1.28 18.70 -4.16
CA GLU A 2 -1.63 18.07 -2.89
C GLU A 2 -3.16 17.96 -2.89
N GLY A 3 -3.69 16.84 -3.38
CA GLY A 3 -5.12 16.73 -3.58
C GLY A 3 -5.52 15.47 -4.32
N MET A 4 -6.05 14.52 -3.55
CA MET A 4 -6.80 13.34 -3.99
C MET A 4 -5.95 12.23 -4.62
N THR A 5 -5.42 11.34 -3.80
CA THR A 5 -5.56 9.92 -4.13
C THR A 5 -7.04 9.70 -4.41
N SER A 6 -7.42 9.64 -5.69
CA SER A 6 -8.80 9.41 -6.10
C SER A 6 -9.36 8.19 -5.37
N ASP A 7 -10.67 8.14 -5.12
CA ASP A 7 -11.29 6.99 -4.45
C ASP A 7 -10.92 5.65 -5.12
N ARG A 8 -10.69 5.66 -6.43
CA ARG A 8 -10.15 4.53 -7.18
C ARG A 8 -8.77 4.08 -6.66
N THR A 9 -7.86 5.02 -6.45
CA THR A 9 -6.52 4.78 -5.91
C THR A 9 -6.59 4.34 -4.45
N ARG A 10 -7.43 4.98 -3.62
CA ARG A 10 -7.63 4.56 -2.22
C ARG A 10 -8.17 3.12 -2.14
N LYS A 11 -9.13 2.75 -2.99
CA LYS A 11 -9.67 1.38 -3.09
C LYS A 11 -8.60 0.37 -3.53
N ALA A 12 -7.80 0.70 -4.54
CA ALA A 12 -6.72 -0.16 -5.01
C ALA A 12 -5.63 -0.36 -3.94
N ILE A 13 -5.22 0.70 -3.23
CA ILE A 13 -4.21 0.58 -2.16
C ILE A 13 -4.79 -0.22 -0.98
N THR A 14 -6.06 -0.01 -0.64
CA THR A 14 -6.75 -0.76 0.42
C THR A 14 -6.83 -2.25 0.07
N SER A 15 -7.15 -2.61 -1.17
CA SER A 15 -7.24 -4.02 -1.59
C SER A 15 -5.87 -4.73 -1.55
N LEU A 16 -4.78 -4.00 -1.80
CA LEU A 16 -3.42 -4.54 -1.77
C LEU A 16 -2.84 -4.67 -0.35
N ARG A 17 -3.43 -4.03 0.66
CA ARG A 17 -2.90 -3.99 2.04
C ARG A 17 -2.70 -5.40 2.63
N SER A 18 -3.68 -6.27 2.44
CA SER A 18 -3.65 -7.65 2.95
C SER A 18 -2.53 -8.46 2.27
N THR A 19 -2.38 -8.30 0.96
CA THR A 19 -1.34 -8.97 0.17
C THR A 19 0.05 -8.49 0.57
N LEU A 20 0.24 -7.17 0.75
CA LEU A 20 1.50 -6.60 1.20
C LEU A 20 1.89 -7.11 2.58
N ALA A 21 0.95 -7.23 3.53
CA ALA A 21 1.21 -7.80 4.85
C ALA A 21 1.68 -9.26 4.77
N LEU A 22 1.07 -10.08 3.90
CA LEU A 22 1.50 -11.46 3.65
C LEU A 22 2.91 -11.51 3.05
N TYR A 23 3.22 -10.63 2.11
CA TYR A 23 4.53 -10.57 1.46
C TYR A 23 5.63 -10.10 2.41
N GLN A 24 5.33 -9.12 3.28
CA GLN A 24 6.23 -8.73 4.37
C GLN A 24 6.53 -9.91 5.31
N ARG A 25 5.48 -10.65 5.73
CA ARG A 25 5.64 -11.82 6.61
C ARG A 25 6.45 -12.94 5.96
N ARG A 26 6.33 -13.10 4.64
CA ARG A 26 7.11 -14.05 3.83
C ARG A 26 8.48 -13.55 3.40
N ARG A 27 8.89 -12.34 3.83
CA ARG A 27 10.17 -11.71 3.46
C ARG A 27 10.38 -11.58 1.95
N VAL A 28 9.31 -11.30 1.20
CA VAL A 28 9.42 -11.01 -0.23
C VAL A 28 10.24 -9.73 -0.41
N PRO A 29 11.30 -9.75 -1.24
CA PRO A 29 12.10 -8.56 -1.51
C PRO A 29 11.24 -7.38 -1.97
N GLY A 30 11.48 -6.18 -1.44
CA GLY A 30 10.75 -4.97 -1.79
C GLY A 30 9.35 -4.82 -1.17
N ALA A 31 8.80 -5.84 -0.51
CA ALA A 31 7.47 -5.75 0.09
C ALA A 31 7.37 -4.71 1.22
N SER A 32 8.43 -4.57 2.03
CA SER A 32 8.49 -3.55 3.08
C SER A 32 8.61 -2.14 2.53
N GLU A 33 9.39 -1.97 1.46
CA GLU A 33 9.56 -0.69 0.76
C GLU A 33 8.27 -0.24 0.07
N LEU A 34 7.45 -1.18 -0.42
CA LEU A 34 6.13 -0.89 -0.99
C LEU A 34 5.05 -0.67 0.08
N ALA A 35 5.11 -1.39 1.20
CA ALA A 35 4.13 -1.27 2.27
C ALA A 35 4.19 0.08 3.00
N ARG A 36 5.38 0.71 3.09
CA ARG A 36 5.56 2.02 3.71
C ARG A 36 4.80 3.16 2.98
N PRO A 37 5.01 3.41 1.68
CA PRO A 37 4.27 4.41 0.92
C PRO A 37 2.78 4.06 0.78
N ALA A 38 2.43 2.77 0.69
CA ALA A 38 1.02 2.34 0.67
C ALA A 38 0.27 2.75 1.95
N ARG A 39 0.92 2.69 3.12
CA ARG A 39 0.34 3.20 4.38
C ARG A 39 0.24 4.72 4.39
N GLN A 40 1.27 5.43 3.92
CA GLN A 40 1.28 6.89 3.86
C GLN A 40 0.19 7.44 2.93
N ALA A 41 -0.12 6.75 1.84
CA ALA A 41 -1.16 7.14 0.90
C ALA A 41 -2.60 6.92 1.41
N LEU A 42 -2.78 6.21 2.54
CA LEU A 42 -4.09 5.97 3.16
C LEU A 42 -4.35 6.83 4.41
N ALA A 43 -3.29 7.36 5.03
CA ALA A 43 -3.35 8.28 6.16
C ALA A 43 -3.83 9.67 5.72
#